data_AF-A0A7S1PMK6-F1
#
_entry.id   AF-A0A7S1PMK6-F1
#
_cell.length_a   1.000
_cell.length_b   1.000
_cell.length_c   1.000
_cell.angle_alpha   90.00
_cell.angle_beta   90.00
_cell.angle_gamma   90.00
#
_symmetry.space_group_name_H-M   'P 1'
#
loop_
_entity.id
_entity.type
_entity.pdbx_description
1 polymer ?
#
loop_
_entity_poly.entity_id
_entity_poly.type
_entity_poly.pdbx_seq_one_letter_code
_entity_poly.pdbx_strand_id
1 'polypeptide(L)'
;ATSAQAVVDTFLAEISEADRRNATILRQFVNRHFGDPESYIEKVTPRDFTPNPAFLSRVSDPNLREFAGFVHHIWKNLTRVFNTSAFCSDCYSNLDLKHPFVIP
;
A
#
# COMPACT_ATOMS: atom_id res chain seq x y z
N ALA A 1 -16.38 -9.85 -4.77
CA ALA A 1 -16.16 -8.97 -3.61
C ALA A 1 -17.51 -8.57 -3.04
N THR A 2 -17.63 -8.48 -1.73
CA THR A 2 -18.88 -8.09 -1.04
C THR A 2 -18.99 -6.57 -1.08
N SER A 3 -20.16 -6.03 -1.45
CA SER A 3 -20.35 -4.57 -1.49
C SER A 3 -20.29 -3.95 -0.09
N ALA A 4 -19.98 -2.66 0.00
CA ALA A 4 -19.99 -1.94 1.27
C ALA A 4 -21.34 -2.07 2.00
N GLN A 5 -22.45 -2.03 1.26
CA GLN A 5 -23.79 -2.20 1.82
C GLN A 5 -23.97 -3.59 2.45
N ALA A 6 -23.52 -4.65 1.77
CA ALA A 6 -23.62 -6.01 2.30
C ALA A 6 -22.77 -6.21 3.57
N VAL A 7 -21.64 -5.50 3.71
CA VAL A 7 -20.84 -5.48 4.96
C VAL A 7 -21.61 -4.79 6.09
N VAL A 8 -22.31 -3.68 5.82
CA VAL A 8 -23.16 -3.00 6.81
C VAL A 8 -24.32 -3.90 7.24
N ASP A 9 -25.00 -4.55 6.30
CA ASP A 9 -26.12 -5.44 6.60
C ASP A 9 -25.65 -6.63 7.46
N THR A 10 -24.46 -7.17 7.14
CA THR A 10 -23.82 -8.24 7.93
C THR A 10 -23.47 -7.76 9.33
N PHE A 11 -22.95 -6.53 9.49
CA PHE A 11 -22.67 -5.94 10.80
C PHE A 11 -23.93 -5.84 11.67
N LEU A 12 -25.03 -5.35 11.10
CA LEU A 12 -26.30 -5.21 11.82
C LEU A 12 -26.91 -6.55 12.20
N ALA A 13 -26.67 -7.60 11.41
CA ALA A 13 -27.16 -8.96 11.67
C ALA A 13 -26.30 -9.71 12.70
N GLU A 14 -24.97 -9.56 12.65
CA GLU A 14 -24.04 -10.33 13.50
C GLU A 14 -23.69 -9.64 14.83
N ILE A 15 -23.76 -8.31 14.91
CA ILE A 15 -23.31 -7.55 16.08
C ILE A 15 -24.51 -6.93 16.82
N SER A 16 -24.80 -7.43 18.01
CA SER A 16 -25.85 -6.91 18.88
C SER A 16 -25.54 -5.49 19.39
N GLU A 17 -26.56 -4.71 19.76
CA GLU A 17 -26.38 -3.35 20.33
C GLU A 17 -25.46 -3.34 21.57
N ALA A 18 -25.52 -4.38 22.40
CA ALA A 18 -24.66 -4.52 23.57
C ALA A 18 -23.19 -4.72 23.19
N ASP A 19 -22.94 -5.43 22.09
CA ASP A 19 -21.60 -5.77 21.60
C ASP A 19 -20.94 -4.66 20.79
N ARG A 20 -21.70 -3.64 20.34
CA ARG A 20 -21.16 -2.50 19.58
C ARG A 20 -20.13 -1.66 20.32
N ARG A 21 -19.99 -1.82 21.64
CA ARG A 21 -18.94 -1.19 22.45
C ARG A 21 -17.80 -2.14 22.82
N ASN A 22 -17.87 -3.40 22.43
CA ASN A 22 -16.87 -4.40 22.72
C ASN A 22 -15.76 -4.37 21.66
N ALA A 23 -14.61 -3.79 22.03
CA ALA A 23 -13.47 -3.63 21.14
C ALA A 23 -12.95 -4.95 20.54
N THR A 24 -13.05 -6.07 21.26
CA THR A 24 -12.60 -7.37 20.77
C THR A 24 -13.51 -7.89 19.66
N ILE A 25 -14.82 -7.78 19.84
CA ILE A 25 -15.81 -8.21 18.84
C ILE A 25 -15.69 -7.36 17.58
N LEU A 26 -15.61 -6.03 17.74
CA LEU A 26 -15.43 -5.12 16.61
C LEU A 26 -14.14 -5.41 15.84
N ARG A 27 -13.04 -5.69 16.54
CA ARG A 27 -11.76 -6.03 15.90
C ARG A 27 -11.85 -7.33 15.10
N GLN A 28 -12.55 -8.35 15.63
CA GLN A 28 -12.78 -9.60 14.89
C GLN A 28 -13.62 -9.39 13.64
N PHE A 29 -14.68 -8.57 13.74
CA PHE A 29 -15.49 -8.20 12.58
C PHE A 29 -14.66 -7.49 11.51
N VAL A 30 -13.87 -6.48 11.90
CA VAL A 30 -12.99 -5.75 10.96
C VAL A 30 -12.01 -6.70 10.28
N ASN A 31 -11.33 -7.55 11.04
CA ASN A 31 -10.36 -8.51 10.49
C ASN A 31 -10.99 -9.53 9.51
N ARG A 32 -12.29 -9.82 9.65
CA ARG A 32 -12.99 -10.77 8.77
C ARG A 32 -13.48 -10.13 7.47
N HIS A 33 -13.89 -8.86 7.54
CA HIS A 33 -14.60 -8.21 6.43
C HIS A 33 -13.79 -7.15 5.68
N PHE A 34 -12.65 -6.71 6.22
CA PHE A 34 -11.77 -5.74 5.58
C PHE A 34 -10.45 -6.40 5.17
N GLY A 35 -10.00 -6.09 3.96
CA GLY A 35 -8.72 -6.57 3.44
C GLY A 35 -7.52 -5.84 4.04
N ASP A 36 -6.34 -6.37 3.79
CA ASP A 36 -5.08 -5.77 4.21
C ASP A 36 -4.88 -4.40 3.52
N PRO A 37 -4.62 -3.30 4.27
CA PRO A 37 -4.33 -1.99 3.68
C PRO A 37 -3.16 -2.00 2.68
N GLU A 38 -2.21 -2.94 2.79
CA GLU A 38 -1.08 -3.04 1.86
C GLU A 38 -1.41 -3.84 0.60
N SER A 39 -2.53 -4.57 0.56
CA SER A 39 -2.92 -5.40 -0.60
C SER A 39 -3.23 -4.59 -1.86
N TYR A 40 -3.47 -3.29 -1.73
CA TYR A 40 -3.82 -2.42 -2.86
C TYR A 40 -2.63 -1.95 -3.67
N ILE A 41 -1.41 -2.00 -3.10
CA ILE A 41 -0.21 -1.45 -3.71
C ILE A 41 0.92 -2.47 -3.67
N GLU A 42 1.66 -2.58 -4.77
CA GLU A 42 2.75 -3.52 -4.90
C GLU A 42 4.07 -2.80 -5.10
N LYS A 43 5.12 -3.33 -4.48
CA LYS A 43 6.49 -2.84 -4.66
C LYS A 43 6.95 -3.13 -6.08
N VAL A 44 7.46 -2.10 -6.76
CA VAL A 44 8.04 -2.23 -8.09
C VAL A 44 9.41 -1.54 -8.15
N THR A 45 10.29 -2.03 -9.02
CA THR A 45 11.53 -1.31 -9.34
C THR A 45 11.23 -0.26 -10.42
N PRO A 46 11.63 1.03 -10.26
CA PRO A 46 11.48 2.03 -11.31
C PRO A 46 12.09 1.55 -12.63
N ARG A 47 11.43 1.85 -13.75
CA ARG A 47 11.83 1.35 -15.07
C ARG A 47 13.22 1.85 -15.51
N ASP A 48 13.59 3.04 -15.07
CA ASP A 48 14.86 3.73 -15.33
C ASP A 48 15.91 3.48 -14.24
N PHE A 49 15.61 2.62 -13.26
CA PHE A 49 16.55 2.32 -12.18
C PHE A 49 17.81 1.63 -12.73
N THR A 50 18.95 2.27 -12.50
CA THR A 50 20.28 1.71 -12.82
C THR A 50 21.01 1.39 -11.52
N PRO A 51 21.50 0.15 -11.28
CA PRO A 51 22.19 -0.20 -10.03
C PRO A 51 23.43 0.66 -9.72
N ASN A 52 24.17 1.04 -10.77
CA ASN A 52 25.36 1.89 -10.67
C ASN A 52 25.16 3.14 -11.54
N PRO A 53 24.41 4.15 -11.06
CA PRO A 53 24.09 5.32 -11.87
C PRO A 53 25.35 6.18 -12.08
N ALA A 54 25.54 6.65 -13.33
CA ALA A 54 26.75 7.34 -13.75
C ALA A 54 27.03 8.66 -13.00
N PHE A 55 26.05 9.25 -12.32
CA PHE A 55 26.28 10.47 -11.55
C PHE A 55 27.13 10.23 -10.29
N LEU A 56 27.15 9.01 -9.74
CA LEU A 56 27.91 8.70 -8.52
C LEU A 56 29.42 8.87 -8.74
N SER A 57 29.93 8.58 -9.93
CA SER A 57 31.36 8.77 -10.26
C SER A 57 31.77 10.24 -10.26
N ARG A 58 30.80 11.17 -10.36
CA ARG A 58 31.03 12.63 -10.34
C ARG A 58 31.05 13.20 -8.92
N VAL A 59 30.64 12.43 -7.91
CA VAL A 59 30.66 12.86 -6.51
C VAL A 59 32.07 12.63 -5.95
N SER A 60 32.87 13.68 -5.78
CA SER A 60 34.28 13.56 -5.37
C SER A 60 34.44 13.01 -3.96
N ASP A 61 33.64 13.47 -3.00
CA ASP A 61 33.70 13.03 -1.61
C ASP A 61 33.18 11.58 -1.48
N PRO A 62 33.96 10.66 -0.89
CA PRO A 62 33.58 9.25 -0.79
C PRO A 62 32.36 9.02 0.11
N ASN A 63 32.22 9.76 1.21
CA ASN A 63 31.08 9.63 2.13
C ASN A 63 29.79 10.13 1.47
N LEU A 64 29.86 11.26 0.76
CA LEU A 64 28.70 11.77 0.01
C LEU A 64 28.32 10.84 -1.15
N ARG A 65 29.31 10.20 -1.79
CA ARG A 65 29.05 9.22 -2.84
C ARG A 65 28.34 7.99 -2.29
N GLU A 66 28.78 7.47 -1.15
CA GLU A 66 28.14 6.34 -0.48
C GLU A 66 26.71 6.70 -0.07
N PHE A 67 26.51 7.85 0.58
CA PHE A 67 25.19 8.34 0.97
C PHE A 67 24.25 8.48 -0.23
N ALA A 68 24.70 9.10 -1.33
CA ALA A 68 23.92 9.23 -2.55
C ALA A 68 23.57 7.86 -3.16
N GLY A 69 24.50 6.90 -3.08
CA GLY A 69 24.26 5.52 -3.48
C GLY A 69 23.18 4.84 -2.63
N PHE A 70 23.22 5.03 -1.31
CA PHE A 70 22.20 4.54 -0.39
C PHE A 70 20.82 5.13 -0.70
N VAL A 71 20.73 6.46 -0.84
CA VAL A 71 19.49 7.16 -1.21
C VAL A 71 18.95 6.65 -2.55
N HIS A 72 19.82 6.46 -3.55
CA HIS A 72 19.41 5.90 -4.84
C HIS A 72 18.77 4.51 -4.68
N HIS A 73 19.35 3.64 -3.85
CA HIS A 73 18.80 2.31 -3.61
C HIS A 73 17.46 2.31 -2.88
N ILE A 74 17.16 3.32 -2.06
CA ILE A 74 15.88 3.45 -1.35
C ILE A 74 14.71 3.55 -2.34
N TRP A 75 14.90 4.11 -3.54
CA TRP A 75 13.81 4.23 -4.53
C TRP A 75 13.18 2.87 -4.89
N LYS A 76 13.97 1.79 -4.92
CA LYS A 76 13.43 0.43 -5.13
C LYS A 76 12.47 0.01 -4.04
N ASN A 77 12.67 0.51 -2.82
CA ASN A 77 11.87 0.19 -1.64
C ASN A 77 10.63 1.07 -1.49
N LEU A 78 10.65 2.29 -2.02
CA LEU A 78 9.53 3.24 -1.91
C LEU A 78 8.63 3.28 -3.14
N THR A 79 9.06 2.73 -4.27
CA THR A 79 8.25 2.77 -5.49
C THR A 79 7.13 1.73 -5.44
N ARG A 80 5.91 2.15 -5.76
CA ARG A 80 4.68 1.36 -5.74
C ARG A 80 3.89 1.50 -7.03
N VAL A 81 3.09 0.49 -7.34
CA VAL A 81 2.01 0.52 -8.35
C VAL A 81 0.74 -0.03 -7.72
N PHE A 82 -0.42 0.36 -8.25
CA PHE A 82 -1.68 -0.25 -7.80
C PHE A 82 -1.82 -1.67 -8.34
N ASN A 83 -2.23 -2.60 -7.47
CA ASN A 83 -2.63 -3.93 -7.90
C ASN A 83 -4.10 -3.89 -8.38
N THR A 84 -4.28 -3.83 -9.69
CA THR A 84 -5.61 -3.77 -10.32
C THR A 84 -6.40 -5.07 -10.20
N SER A 85 -5.75 -6.19 -9.87
CA SER A 85 -6.41 -7.48 -9.67
C SER A 85 -7.23 -7.53 -8.38
N ALA A 86 -6.91 -6.64 -7.42
CA ALA A 86 -7.66 -6.49 -6.19
C ALA A 86 -8.89 -5.59 -6.35
N PHE A 87 -9.09 -4.97 -7.52
CA PHE A 87 -10.20 -4.05 -7.77
C PHE A 87 -11.55 -4.78 -7.78
N CYS A 88 -12.52 -4.22 -7.08
CA CYS A 88 -13.94 -4.57 -7.17
C CYS A 88 -14.72 -3.30 -7.53
N SER A 89 -15.89 -3.48 -8.14
CA SER A 89 -16.74 -2.38 -8.62
C SER A 89 -17.25 -1.47 -7.50
N ASP A 90 -17.50 -2.02 -6.31
CA ASP A 90 -18.26 -1.36 -5.23
C ASP A 90 -17.52 -1.32 -3.89
N CYS A 91 -16.23 -1.62 -3.91
CA CYS A 91 -15.36 -1.44 -2.78
C CYS A 91 -14.22 -0.54 -3.24
N TYR A 92 -13.73 0.31 -2.33
CA TYR A 92 -12.53 1.14 -2.42
C TYR A 92 -12.67 2.62 -2.78
N SER A 93 -11.74 3.35 -2.17
CA SER A 93 -11.35 4.74 -2.38
C SER A 93 -10.26 4.82 -3.46
N ASN A 94 -10.48 4.24 -4.64
CA ASN A 94 -9.41 4.06 -5.62
C ASN A 94 -9.04 5.36 -6.33
N LEU A 95 -7.73 5.62 -6.39
CA LEU A 95 -7.09 6.51 -7.36
C LEU A 95 -6.40 5.62 -8.39
N ASP A 96 -6.97 5.52 -9.60
CA ASP A 96 -6.34 4.77 -10.69
C ASP A 96 -5.14 5.56 -11.25
N LEU A 97 -3.95 5.28 -10.71
CA LEU A 97 -2.70 5.83 -11.22
C LEU A 97 -2.06 4.84 -12.20
N LYS A 98 -1.95 5.27 -13.46
CA LYS A 98 -1.32 4.50 -14.55
C LYS A 98 0.20 4.32 -14.41
N HIS A 99 0.84 5.06 -13.51
CA HIS A 99 2.28 5.12 -13.39
C HIS A 99 2.74 4.80 -11.96
N PRO A 100 3.95 4.23 -11.79
CA PRO A 100 4.53 4.04 -10.47
C PRO A 100 4.64 5.37 -9.71
N PHE A 101 4.48 5.30 -8.40
CA PHE A 101 4.59 6.45 -7.49
C PHE A 101 5.47 6.11 -6.29
N VAL A 102 5.97 7.13 -5.61
CA VAL A 102 6.80 7.00 -4.39
C VAL A 102 5.91 7.19 -3.18
N ILE A 103 6.01 6.30 -2.20
CA ILE A 103 5.41 6.48 -0.88
C ILE A 103 6.41 7.11 0.13
N PRO A 104 5.94 7.87 1.12
CA PRO A 104 6.78 8.44 2.19
C PRO A 104 7.52 7.39 3.04
#